data_AF-A0A3N0BVZ4-F1
#
_entry.id   AF-A0A3N0BVZ4-F1
#
_cell.length_a   1.000
_cell.length_b   1.000
_cell.length_c   1.000
_cell.angle_alpha   90.00
_cell.angle_beta   90.00
_cell.angle_gamma   90.00
#
_symmetry.space_group_name_H-M   'P 1'
#
loop_
_entity.id
_entity.type
_entity.pdbx_description
1 polymer ?
#
loop_
_entity_poly.entity_id
_entity_poly.type
_entity_poly.pdbx_seq_one_letter_code
_entity_poly.pdbx_strand_id
1 'polypeptide(L)' 'SQLPVKKWCDIFGEKTRADSVFDRIVHHSIRVELFGESMRRRNSKIENVFL' A
#
# COMPACT_ATOMS: atom_id res chain seq x y z
N SER A 1 -0.32 -4.98 2.92
CA SER A 1 -0.78 -5.46 1.60
C SER A 1 -1.02 -4.23 0.77
N GLN A 2 -0.26 -4.05 -0.30
CA GLN A 2 -0.60 -3.01 -1.28
C GLN A 2 -1.80 -3.51 -2.07
N LEU A 3 -2.77 -2.63 -2.32
CA LEU A 3 -3.97 -2.94 -3.09
C LEU A 3 -3.80 -2.36 -4.51
N PRO A 4 -4.42 -2.95 -5.55
CA PRO A 4 -4.45 -2.34 -6.87
C PRO A 4 -5.24 -1.02 -6.81
N VAL A 5 -4.75 0.04 -7.46
CA VAL A 5 -5.38 1.39 -7.45
C VAL A 5 -6.87 1.34 -7.82
N LYS A 6 -7.24 0.48 -8.79
CA LYS A 6 -8.64 0.27 -9.20
C LYS A 6 -9.56 -0.18 -8.05
N LYS A 7 -9.02 -0.93 -7.08
CA LYS A 7 -9.77 -1.43 -5.92
C LYS A 7 -9.79 -0.44 -4.76
N TRP A 8 -9.06 0.69 -4.83
CA TRP A 8 -9.06 1.64 -3.71
C TRP A 8 -10.37 2.42 -3.66
N CYS A 9 -10.96 2.79 -4.81
CA CYS A 9 -12.27 3.47 -4.84
C CYS A 9 -13.38 2.62 -4.22
N ASP A 10 -13.31 1.29 -4.35
CA ASP A 10 -14.32 0.36 -3.79
C ASP A 10 -14.24 0.24 -2.26
N ILE A 11 -13.13 0.68 -1.64
CA ILE A 11 -12.95 0.64 -0.18
C ILE A 11 -13.62 1.85 0.48
N PHE A 12 -13.81 2.94 -0.26
CA PHE A 12 -14.46 4.14 0.23
C PHE A 12 -15.96 4.07 -0.06
N GLY A 13 -16.79 4.20 0.98
CA GLY A 13 -18.25 4.17 0.85
C GLY A 13 -18.85 5.29 -0.02
N GLU A 14 -18.11 6.38 -0.26
CA GLU A 14 -18.48 7.46 -1.18
C GLU A 14 -17.51 7.53 -2.38
N LYS A 15 -17.94 6.96 -3.51
CA LYS A 15 -17.13 6.91 -4.74
C LYS A 15 -16.65 8.29 -5.22
N THR A 16 -17.52 9.31 -5.18
CA THR A 16 -17.22 10.63 -5.75
C THR A 16 -16.07 11.35 -5.03
N ARG A 17 -16.00 11.21 -3.70
CA ARG A 17 -14.92 11.80 -2.90
C ARG A 17 -13.63 11.04 -3.06
N ALA A 18 -13.71 9.71 -3.06
CA ALA A 18 -12.57 8.85 -3.31
C ALA A 18 -11.93 9.17 -4.66
N ASP A 19 -12.72 9.28 -5.73
CA ASP A 19 -12.24 9.62 -7.07
C ASP A 19 -11.50 10.95 -7.08
N SER A 20 -12.06 11.99 -6.45
CA SER A 20 -11.43 13.33 -6.41
C SER A 20 -10.09 13.39 -5.66
N VAL A 21 -9.86 12.46 -4.72
CA VAL A 21 -8.59 12.33 -3.98
C VAL A 21 -7.62 11.45 -4.76
N PHE A 22 -8.12 10.36 -5.36
CA PHE A 22 -7.34 9.51 -6.25
C PHE A 22 -6.78 10.26 -7.43
N ASP A 23 -7.59 11.09 -8.06
CA ASP A 23 -7.18 11.81 -9.24
C ASP A 23 -6.01 12.75 -8.95
N ARG A 24 -5.98 13.38 -7.76
CA ARG A 24 -4.86 14.22 -7.32
C ARG A 24 -3.60 13.44 -6.95
N ILE A 25 -3.74 12.31 -6.25
CA ILE A 25 -2.60 11.52 -5.77
C ILE A 25 -1.98 10.72 -6.92
N VAL A 26 -2.81 10.10 -7.76
CA VAL A 26 -2.35 9.19 -8.82
C VAL A 26 -1.73 9.97 -9.99
N HIS A 27 -2.31 11.11 -10.40
CA HIS A 27 -1.79 11.89 -11.53
C HIS A 27 -0.32 12.30 -11.37
N HIS A 28 0.10 12.60 -10.14
CA HIS A 28 1.46 13.04 -9.84
C HIS A 28 2.33 11.94 -9.20
N SER A 29 1.83 10.71 -9.14
CA SER A 29 2.57 9.60 -8.52
C SER A 29 3.53 8.92 -9.49
N ILE A 30 4.70 8.54 -8.98
CA ILE A 30 5.61 7.61 -9.66
C ILE A 30 5.34 6.22 -9.09
N ARG A 31 5.12 5.24 -9.97
CA ARG A 31 4.95 3.85 -9.56
C ARG A 31 6.30 3.21 -9.28
N VAL A 32 6.46 2.68 -8.07
CA VAL A 32 7.63 1.89 -7.67
C VAL A 32 7.13 0.52 -7.24
N GLU A 33 7.52 -0.52 -7.98
CA GLU A 33 7.24 -1.90 -7.62
C GLU A 33 8.26 -2.35 -6.58
N LEU A 34 7.78 -2.74 -5.40
CA LEU A 34 8.62 -3.23 -4.32
C LEU A 34 8.73 -4.75 -4.43
N PHE A 35 9.97 -5.24 -4.38
CA PHE A 35 10.28 -6.67 -4.39
C PHE A 35 10.94 -7.08 -3.08
N GLY A 36 10.72 -8.33 -2.67
CA GLY A 36 11.34 -8.91 -1.48
C GLY A 36 10.35 -9.34 -0.40
N GLU A 37 10.88 -10.01 0.63
CA GLU A 37 10.08 -10.49 1.75
C GLU A 37 9.64 -9.34 2.67
N SER A 38 8.53 -9.55 3.38
CA SER A 38 8.02 -8.60 4.36
C SER A 38 9.09 -8.24 5.39
N MET A 39 9.43 -6.95 5.49
CA MET A 39 10.35 -6.44 6.51
C MET A 39 9.88 -6.75 7.94
N ARG A 40 8.56 -6.91 8.17
CA ARG A 40 8.04 -7.38 9.46
C ARG A 40 8.52 -8.78 9.82
N ARG A 41 8.70 -9.68 8.84
CA ARG A 41 9.27 -11.04 9.06
C ARG A 41 10.77 -11.01 9.36
N ARG A 42 11.50 -10.00 8.84
CA ARG A 42 12.92 -9.82 9.12
C ARG A 42 13.14 -9.45 10.59
N ASN A 43 12.35 -8.53 11.14
CA ASN A 43 12.49 -8.10 12.54
C ASN A 43 12.12 -9.22 13.52
N SER A 44 11.08 -10.01 13.25
CA SER A 44 10.74 -11.16 14.11
C SER A 44 11.83 -12.25 14.13
N LYS A 45 12.56 -12.46 13.03
CA LYS A 45 13.71 -13.37 13.01
C LYS A 45 14.87 -12.83 13.84
N ILE A 46 15.13 -11.53 13.77
CA ILE A 46 16.20 -10.88 14.54
C ILE A 46 15.90 -10.99 16.05
N GLU A 47 14.67 -10.73 16.48
CA GLU A 47 14.27 -10.87 17.90
C GLU A 47 14.42 -12.32 18.42
N ASN A 48 14.12 -13.33 17.60
CA ASN A 48 14.29 -14.75 17.97
C ASN A 48 15.76 -15.24 17.94
N VAL A 49 16.70 -14.45 17.40
CA VAL A 49 18.13 -14.79 17.38
C VAL A 49 18.85 -14.22 18.61
N PHE A 50 18.26 -13.23 19.27
CA PHE A 50 18.78 -12.62 20.51
C PHE A 50 18.10 -13.14 21.79
N LEU A 51 17.20 -14.13 21.66
CA LEU A 51 16.61 -14.91 22.74
C LEU A 51 17.14 -16.35 22.67
#